data_AF-A0A1F9AT71-F1
#
_entry.id   AF-A0A1F9AT71-F1
#
_cell.length_a   1.000
_cell.length_b   1.000
_cell.length_c   1.000
_cell.angle_alpha   90.00
_cell.angle_beta   90.00
_cell.angle_gamma   90.00
#
_symmetry.space_group_name_H-M   'P 1'
#
loop_
_entity.id
_entity.type
_entity.pdbx_description
1 polymer ?
#
loop_
_entity_poly.entity_id
_entity_poly.type
_entity_poly.pdbx_seq_one_letter_code
_entity_poly.pdbx_strand_id
1 'polypeptide(L)'
;MRVLAAIIIWCLITEMRLAGGSPDLSAHDQNKVSAIEEVRIAGNALVMPMGRIVLVRNGSQYCAVKFTRAWTGKTDHDYFARYESYYQGDGTGDFSKPNVQFTEEELAWRRRVGLGKFFSFPAGPENLEIKCGPIRLFWSSKGSIYFRSHAKKDADYGIELAPTTWTEISEVNIFDPRLQWYSYDGKRKEVRIPIDRLWENHERENR
;
A
#
# COMPACT_ATOMS: atom_id res chain seq x y z
N MET A 1 53.35 -29.98 -37.41
CA MET A 1 52.59 -30.55 -36.28
C MET A 1 52.30 -29.49 -35.22
N ARG A 2 51.30 -28.61 -35.40
CA ARG A 2 50.68 -27.78 -34.33
C ARG A 2 49.34 -27.20 -34.82
N VAL A 3 48.43 -28.06 -35.30
CA VAL A 3 47.06 -27.66 -35.66
C VAL A 3 46.13 -28.83 -35.36
N LEU A 4 45.88 -29.14 -34.09
CA LEU A 4 44.93 -30.21 -33.72
C LEU A 4 44.34 -30.08 -32.31
N ALA A 5 44.57 -28.97 -31.60
CA ALA A 5 44.09 -28.77 -30.22
C ALA A 5 42.96 -27.74 -30.07
N ALA A 6 42.43 -27.18 -31.16
CA ALA A 6 41.46 -26.08 -31.09
C ALA A 6 39.99 -26.47 -31.34
N ILE A 7 39.70 -27.72 -31.70
CA ILE A 7 38.35 -28.12 -32.17
C ILE A 7 37.51 -28.82 -31.09
N ILE A 8 38.12 -29.32 -30.01
CA ILE A 8 37.38 -30.09 -28.99
C ILE A 8 36.74 -29.20 -27.90
N ILE A 9 37.15 -27.93 -27.76
CA ILE A 9 36.61 -27.04 -26.72
C ILE A 9 35.31 -26.32 -27.16
N TRP A 10 34.94 -26.41 -28.44
CA TRP A 10 33.73 -25.76 -28.97
C TRP A 10 32.50 -26.68 -29.06
N CYS A 11 32.56 -27.90 -28.53
CA CYS A 11 31.41 -28.81 -28.41
C CYS A 11 30.79 -28.87 -27.00
N LEU A 12 31.37 -28.22 -25.98
CA LEU A 12 30.83 -28.25 -24.61
C LEU A 12 30.10 -26.96 -24.19
N ILE A 13 29.95 -25.98 -25.08
CA ILE A 13 29.24 -24.71 -24.79
C ILE A 13 27.82 -24.69 -25.39
N THR A 14 27.43 -25.74 -26.13
CA THR A 14 26.17 -25.75 -26.90
C THR A 14 25.11 -26.74 -26.38
N GLU A 15 25.13 -27.10 -25.09
CA GLU A 15 24.08 -27.95 -24.48
C GLU A 15 23.45 -27.40 -23.19
N MET A 16 23.62 -26.10 -22.87
CA MET A 16 22.88 -25.46 -21.76
C MET A 16 21.84 -24.44 -22.23
N ARG A 17 21.23 -24.68 -23.39
CA ARG A 17 20.03 -23.94 -23.83
C ARG A 17 18.91 -24.92 -24.13
N LEU A 18 18.34 -25.55 -23.12
CA LEU A 18 17.00 -26.19 -23.16
C LEU A 18 16.57 -26.60 -21.74
N ALA A 19 16.54 -25.62 -20.83
CA ALA A 19 15.75 -25.71 -19.60
C ALA A 19 15.18 -24.32 -19.29
N GLY A 20 14.61 -23.68 -20.32
CA GLY A 20 13.73 -22.53 -20.17
C GLY A 20 12.37 -22.99 -19.66
N GLY A 21 12.35 -23.68 -18.53
CA GLY A 21 11.16 -23.81 -17.72
C GLY A 21 11.06 -22.53 -16.91
N SER A 22 10.40 -21.51 -17.47
CA SER A 22 9.84 -20.46 -16.63
C SER A 22 9.04 -21.18 -15.55
N PRO A 23 9.35 -21.03 -14.24
CA PRO A 23 8.40 -21.46 -13.24
C PRO A 23 7.18 -20.61 -13.50
N ASP A 24 6.13 -21.23 -14.03
CA ASP A 24 4.79 -20.69 -13.98
C ASP A 24 4.56 -20.35 -12.52
N LEU A 25 4.68 -19.06 -12.23
CA LEU A 25 4.23 -18.44 -11.01
C LEU A 25 2.75 -18.77 -11.00
N SER A 26 2.45 -19.87 -10.30
CA SER A 26 1.13 -20.32 -9.89
C SER A 26 0.26 -19.09 -9.70
N ALA A 27 -0.54 -18.82 -10.74
CA ALA A 27 -1.62 -17.87 -10.68
C ALA A 27 -2.55 -18.46 -9.63
N HIS A 28 -2.34 -18.00 -8.39
CA HIS A 28 -3.09 -18.47 -7.25
C HIS A 28 -4.55 -18.22 -7.57
N ASP A 29 -5.24 -19.34 -7.81
CA ASP A 29 -6.62 -19.47 -8.22
C ASP A 29 -7.51 -18.45 -7.50
N GLN A 30 -7.93 -17.41 -8.24
CA GLN A 30 -8.82 -16.36 -7.75
C GLN A 30 -10.29 -16.79 -7.75
N ASN A 31 -10.61 -18.07 -7.99
CA ASN A 31 -11.93 -18.62 -7.67
C ASN A 31 -12.10 -18.79 -6.16
N LYS A 32 -12.23 -17.68 -5.45
CA LYS A 32 -12.61 -17.67 -4.04
C LYS A 32 -13.71 -16.65 -3.87
N VAL A 33 -14.92 -17.17 -3.66
CA VAL A 33 -16.11 -16.51 -3.06
C VAL A 33 -15.81 -15.07 -2.72
N SER A 34 -16.35 -14.12 -3.50
CA SER A 34 -16.21 -12.67 -3.31
C SER A 34 -16.16 -12.37 -1.82
N ALA A 35 -14.94 -12.27 -1.29
CA ALA A 35 -14.75 -11.94 0.10
C ALA A 35 -15.25 -10.52 0.18
N ILE A 36 -16.33 -10.32 0.94
CA ILE A 36 -16.93 -9.00 1.10
C ILE A 36 -15.79 -8.05 1.43
N GLU A 37 -15.55 -7.10 0.53
CA GLU A 37 -14.51 -6.10 0.71
C GLU A 37 -14.92 -5.23 1.90
N GLU A 38 -14.11 -5.23 2.95
CA GLU A 38 -14.40 -4.49 4.18
C GLU A 38 -13.36 -3.41 4.40
N VAL A 39 -13.82 -2.23 4.81
CA VAL A 39 -13.00 -1.17 5.39
C VAL A 39 -12.92 -1.42 6.89
N ARG A 40 -11.71 -1.37 7.46
CA ARG A 40 -11.52 -1.43 8.91
C ARG A 40 -11.02 -0.08 9.40
N ILE A 41 -11.73 0.48 10.39
CA ILE A 41 -11.40 1.78 10.96
C ILE A 41 -11.11 1.57 12.43
N ALA A 42 -9.87 1.81 12.82
CA ALA A 42 -9.39 1.70 14.20
C ALA A 42 -8.92 3.08 14.69
N GLY A 43 -8.54 3.16 15.97
CA GLY A 43 -8.11 4.42 16.57
C GLY A 43 -6.86 5.04 15.97
N ASN A 44 -5.93 4.22 15.48
CA ASN A 44 -4.67 4.67 14.91
C ASN A 44 -4.44 4.19 13.47
N ALA A 45 -5.44 3.57 12.84
CA ALA A 45 -5.27 2.90 11.57
C ALA A 45 -6.56 2.88 10.74
N LEU A 46 -6.38 2.81 9.43
CA LEU A 46 -7.41 2.54 8.45
C LEU A 46 -6.90 1.46 7.50
N VAL A 47 -7.68 0.41 7.30
CA VAL A 47 -7.37 -0.68 6.34
C VAL A 47 -8.34 -0.57 5.18
N MET A 48 -7.81 -0.42 3.96
CA MET A 48 -8.61 -0.46 2.73
C MET A 48 -8.43 -1.74 1.94
N PRO A 49 -9.48 -2.18 1.24
CA PRO A 49 -9.35 -3.13 0.14
C PRO A 49 -8.37 -2.63 -0.94
N MET A 50 -7.70 -3.56 -1.62
CA MET A 50 -6.80 -3.23 -2.74
C MET A 50 -7.57 -2.57 -3.87
N GLY A 51 -6.91 -1.66 -4.60
CA GLY A 51 -7.50 -0.93 -5.71
C GLY A 51 -8.47 0.20 -5.30
N ARG A 52 -8.77 0.36 -4.01
CA ARG A 52 -9.59 1.46 -3.50
C ARG A 52 -8.74 2.64 -3.06
N ILE A 53 -9.29 3.84 -3.19
CA ILE A 53 -8.62 5.10 -2.81
C ILE A 53 -8.93 5.43 -1.34
N VAL A 54 -7.89 5.76 -0.59
CA VAL A 54 -7.97 6.49 0.69
C VAL A 54 -7.66 7.95 0.41
N LEU A 55 -8.51 8.85 0.90
CA LEU A 55 -8.16 10.25 0.96
C LEU A 55 -7.44 10.56 2.26
N VAL A 56 -6.51 11.49 2.17
CA VAL A 56 -5.69 11.98 3.26
C VAL A 56 -5.73 13.50 3.17
N ARG A 57 -5.99 14.18 4.28
CA ARG A 57 -5.86 15.63 4.35
C ARG A 57 -5.04 16.06 5.54
N ASN A 58 -4.35 17.19 5.40
CA ASN A 58 -3.68 17.88 6.49
C ASN A 58 -3.87 19.39 6.31
N GLY A 59 -4.83 19.96 7.04
CA GLY A 59 -5.28 21.33 6.78
C GLY A 59 -5.86 21.47 5.36
N SER A 60 -5.28 22.37 4.55
CA SER A 60 -5.67 22.58 3.15
C SER A 60 -5.01 21.62 2.17
N GLN A 61 -4.09 20.76 2.62
CA GLN A 61 -3.37 19.85 1.73
C GLN A 61 -4.16 18.56 1.55
N TYR A 62 -4.30 18.10 0.30
CA TYR A 62 -5.04 16.88 -0.03
C TYR A 62 -4.15 15.86 -0.72
N CYS A 63 -4.44 14.61 -0.44
CA CYS A 63 -3.76 13.47 -1.00
C CYS A 63 -4.73 12.31 -1.21
N ALA A 64 -4.54 11.55 -2.29
CA ALA A 64 -5.17 10.27 -2.51
C ALA A 64 -4.10 9.18 -2.55
N VAL A 65 -4.35 8.05 -1.88
CA VAL A 65 -3.45 6.88 -1.84
C VAL A 65 -4.23 5.65 -2.28
N LYS A 66 -3.66 4.87 -3.20
CA LYS A 66 -4.24 3.61 -3.69
C LYS A 66 -3.19 2.51 -3.64
N PHE A 67 -3.46 1.42 -2.92
CA PHE A 67 -2.61 0.23 -3.01
C PHE A 67 -2.99 -0.57 -4.25
N THR A 68 -2.02 -0.78 -5.15
CA THR A 68 -2.22 -1.49 -6.41
C THR A 68 -1.85 -2.96 -6.31
N ARG A 69 -0.97 -3.31 -5.38
CA ARG A 69 -0.53 -4.69 -5.15
C ARG A 69 -0.08 -4.90 -3.71
N ALA A 70 -0.33 -6.08 -3.16
CA ALA A 70 0.27 -6.55 -1.92
C ALA A 70 0.69 -8.00 -2.09
N TRP A 71 1.84 -8.39 -1.52
CA TRP A 71 2.32 -9.78 -1.57
C TRP A 71 3.21 -10.10 -0.37
N THR A 72 3.31 -11.40 -0.09
CA THR A 72 4.26 -11.94 0.87
C THR A 72 5.53 -12.36 0.12
N GLY A 73 6.69 -12.11 0.70
CA GLY A 73 7.98 -12.47 0.13
C GLY A 73 8.34 -13.94 0.28
N LYS A 74 9.65 -14.21 0.29
CA LYS A 74 10.19 -15.57 0.46
C LYS A 74 9.90 -16.14 1.85
N THR A 75 9.74 -15.29 2.85
CA THR A 75 9.33 -15.69 4.19
C THR A 75 7.90 -15.24 4.45
N ASP A 76 7.16 -15.99 5.28
CA ASP A 76 5.78 -15.65 5.73
C ASP A 76 5.67 -14.32 6.48
N HIS A 77 6.80 -13.63 6.68
CA HIS A 77 6.91 -12.40 7.45
C HIS A 77 7.48 -11.24 6.64
N ASP A 78 7.84 -11.46 5.38
CA ASP A 78 8.19 -10.38 4.49
C ASP A 78 6.93 -9.89 3.81
N TYR A 79 6.55 -8.65 4.08
CA TYR A 79 5.39 -8.03 3.45
C TYR A 79 5.86 -6.96 2.50
N PHE A 80 5.23 -6.93 1.34
CA PHE A 80 5.45 -5.91 0.34
C PHE A 80 4.12 -5.33 -0.12
N ALA A 81 4.15 -4.07 -0.53
CA ALA A 81 3.04 -3.44 -1.22
C ALA A 81 3.55 -2.43 -2.24
N ARG A 82 2.79 -2.26 -3.32
CA ARG A 82 2.93 -1.11 -4.23
C ARG A 82 1.76 -0.19 -4.03
N TYR A 83 2.03 1.10 -4.07
CA TYR A 83 1.02 2.13 -3.96
C TYR A 83 1.27 3.24 -4.96
N GLU A 84 0.17 3.87 -5.35
CA GLU A 84 0.12 5.13 -6.05
C GLU A 84 -0.30 6.21 -5.04
N SER A 85 0.29 7.39 -5.14
CA SER A 85 -0.17 8.57 -4.44
C SER A 85 -0.30 9.77 -5.35
N TYR A 86 -1.33 10.58 -5.10
CA TYR A 86 -1.64 11.79 -5.84
C TYR A 86 -1.72 12.92 -4.82
N TYR A 87 -0.87 13.93 -4.93
CA TYR A 87 -0.83 15.04 -4.00
C TYR A 87 -1.26 16.34 -4.67
N GLN A 88 -2.23 17.02 -4.06
CA GLN A 88 -2.70 18.34 -4.45
C GLN A 88 -2.42 19.34 -3.32
N GLY A 89 -1.37 20.14 -3.50
CA GLY A 89 -0.90 21.11 -2.51
C GLY A 89 -1.51 22.50 -2.61
N ASP A 90 -2.29 22.80 -3.66
CA ASP A 90 -2.85 24.14 -3.91
C ASP A 90 -4.13 24.46 -3.12
N GLY A 91 -4.63 23.51 -2.31
CA GLY A 91 -5.82 23.71 -1.50
C GLY A 91 -7.14 23.39 -2.19
N THR A 92 -7.15 23.10 -3.49
CA THR A 92 -8.40 22.96 -4.24
C THR A 92 -9.00 21.56 -4.16
N GLY A 93 -8.21 20.54 -3.82
CA GLY A 93 -8.68 19.15 -3.80
C GLY A 93 -9.02 18.58 -5.18
N ASP A 94 -8.68 19.28 -6.26
CA ASP A 94 -8.92 18.85 -7.63
C ASP A 94 -7.71 18.08 -8.17
N PHE A 95 -7.89 16.75 -8.33
CA PHE A 95 -6.86 15.85 -8.84
C PHE A 95 -6.79 15.76 -10.37
N SER A 96 -7.63 16.51 -11.10
CA SER A 96 -7.54 16.60 -12.56
C SER A 96 -6.50 17.61 -13.05
N LYS A 97 -5.99 18.45 -12.14
CA LYS A 97 -5.09 19.54 -12.49
C LYS A 97 -3.68 19.08 -12.84
N PRO A 98 -2.97 19.82 -13.71
CA PRO A 98 -1.60 19.47 -14.11
C PRO A 98 -0.56 19.63 -13.00
N ASN A 99 -0.88 20.31 -11.89
CA ASN A 99 0.02 20.49 -10.75
C ASN A 99 -0.05 19.34 -9.72
N VAL A 100 -0.84 18.30 -9.98
CA VAL A 100 -0.92 17.12 -9.11
C VAL A 100 0.40 16.35 -9.19
N GLN A 101 0.99 16.08 -8.03
CA GLN A 101 2.21 15.28 -7.93
C GLN A 101 1.83 13.81 -7.82
N PHE A 102 2.17 13.03 -8.84
CA PHE A 102 2.00 11.58 -8.84
C PHE A 102 3.28 10.89 -8.40
N THR A 103 3.14 9.89 -7.53
CA THR A 103 4.24 9.00 -7.11
C THR A 103 3.74 7.56 -7.13
N GLU A 104 4.59 6.64 -7.60
CA GLU A 104 4.40 5.21 -7.43
C GLU A 104 5.64 4.64 -6.74
N GLU A 105 5.46 3.99 -5.60
CA GLU A 105 6.57 3.43 -4.80
C GLU A 105 6.24 2.04 -4.26
N GLU A 106 7.30 1.31 -3.87
CA GLU A 106 7.22 0.01 -3.21
C GLU A 106 7.56 0.13 -1.72
N LEU A 107 6.71 -0.46 -0.90
CA LEU A 107 6.87 -0.61 0.53
C LEU A 107 7.36 -2.01 0.83
N ALA A 108 8.27 -2.13 1.80
CA ALA A 108 8.88 -3.38 2.19
C ALA A 108 9.04 -3.43 3.71
N TRP A 109 8.36 -4.40 4.32
CA TRP A 109 8.61 -4.80 5.69
C TRP A 109 9.28 -6.17 5.68
N ARG A 110 10.56 -6.21 6.02
CA ARG A 110 11.32 -7.46 6.08
C ARG A 110 11.56 -7.84 7.53
N ARG A 111 11.22 -9.07 7.91
CA ARG A 111 11.52 -9.52 9.27
C ARG A 111 13.03 -9.70 9.42
N ARG A 112 13.58 -9.31 10.56
CA ARG A 112 14.98 -9.61 10.89
C ARG A 112 15.16 -11.13 10.93
N VAL A 113 16.11 -11.64 10.14
CA VAL A 113 16.43 -13.06 10.06
C VAL A 113 17.64 -13.32 10.97
N GLY A 114 17.57 -14.36 11.80
CA GLY A 114 18.63 -14.70 12.76
C GLY A 114 18.38 -16.00 13.53
N LEU A 115 19.45 -16.71 13.90
CA LEU A 115 19.37 -17.85 14.83
C LEU A 115 19.09 -17.33 16.25
N GLY A 116 17.81 -17.26 16.61
CA GLY A 116 17.35 -16.85 17.94
C GLY A 116 17.27 -15.33 18.13
N LYS A 117 16.83 -14.91 19.34
CA LYS A 117 16.59 -13.49 19.69
C LYS A 117 17.84 -12.60 19.65
N PHE A 118 19.04 -13.18 19.61
CA PHE A 118 20.30 -12.46 19.79
C PHE A 118 21.04 -12.10 18.50
N PHE A 119 20.76 -12.75 17.37
CA PHE A 119 21.48 -12.54 16.10
C PHE A 119 20.56 -12.12 14.95
N SER A 120 19.62 -11.21 15.25
CA SER A 120 18.68 -10.68 14.26
C SER A 120 19.34 -9.56 13.44
N PHE A 121 19.78 -9.88 12.22
CA PHE A 121 20.28 -8.87 11.29
C PHE A 121 19.09 -8.26 10.50
N PRO A 122 19.08 -6.94 10.25
CA PRO A 122 18.11 -6.34 9.35
C PRO A 122 18.28 -6.97 7.97
N ALA A 123 17.19 -7.55 7.42
CA ALA A 123 17.20 -8.27 6.14
C ALA A 123 17.23 -7.32 4.90
N GLY A 124 17.76 -6.11 5.08
CA GLY A 124 17.77 -5.03 4.11
C GLY A 124 17.09 -3.75 4.64
N PRO A 125 17.05 -2.69 3.82
CA PRO A 125 16.34 -1.46 4.17
C PRO A 125 14.83 -1.73 4.30
N GLU A 126 14.24 -1.23 5.37
CA GLU A 126 12.79 -1.22 5.57
C GLU A 126 12.23 0.08 4.95
N ASN A 127 11.22 -0.04 4.08
CA ASN A 127 10.49 1.11 3.57
C ASN A 127 9.02 0.96 3.97
N LEU A 128 8.65 1.59 5.08
CA LEU A 128 7.30 1.54 5.62
C LEU A 128 6.53 2.85 5.43
N GLU A 129 7.20 3.87 4.88
CA GLU A 129 6.65 5.22 4.81
C GLU A 129 5.96 5.44 3.47
N ILE A 130 4.68 5.77 3.52
CA ILE A 130 3.90 6.25 2.38
C ILE A 130 4.18 7.74 2.25
N LYS A 131 4.68 8.16 1.09
CA LYS A 131 4.96 9.56 0.77
C LYS A 131 3.85 10.12 -0.10
N CYS A 132 3.30 11.25 0.30
CA CYS A 132 2.35 12.00 -0.50
C CYS A 132 2.58 13.50 -0.35
N GLY A 133 3.38 14.09 -1.25
CA GLY A 133 3.83 15.47 -1.10
C GLY A 133 4.65 15.65 0.21
N PRO A 134 4.26 16.56 1.12
CA PRO A 134 4.85 16.70 2.47
C PRO A 134 4.19 15.78 3.51
N ILE A 135 3.05 15.16 3.21
CA ILE A 135 2.35 14.26 4.14
C ILE A 135 3.11 12.92 4.19
N ARG A 136 3.29 12.39 5.42
CA ARG A 136 3.93 11.10 5.68
C ARG A 136 2.99 10.23 6.49
N LEU A 137 2.75 9.02 6.00
CA LEU A 137 1.96 8.00 6.68
C LEU A 137 2.79 6.73 6.81
N PHE A 138 2.37 5.84 7.71
CA PHE A 138 3.01 4.55 7.86
C PHE A 138 2.11 3.45 7.32
N TRP A 139 2.73 2.49 6.65
CA TRP A 139 2.07 1.29 6.19
C TRP A 139 2.41 0.13 7.12
N SER A 140 1.44 -0.77 7.29
CA SER A 140 1.70 -2.14 7.68
C SER A 140 1.02 -3.09 6.70
N SER A 141 1.35 -4.38 6.81
CA SER A 141 0.80 -5.45 5.99
C SER A 141 -0.69 -5.29 5.65
N LYS A 142 -1.09 -5.76 4.45
CA LYS A 142 -2.49 -5.84 4.00
C LYS A 142 -3.20 -4.49 3.78
N GLY A 143 -2.46 -3.47 3.31
CA GLY A 143 -3.06 -2.18 2.94
C GLY A 143 -3.48 -1.32 4.13
N SER A 144 -2.91 -1.57 5.31
CA SER A 144 -3.20 -0.79 6.50
C SER A 144 -2.35 0.48 6.52
N ILE A 145 -3.01 1.63 6.67
CA ILE A 145 -2.41 2.95 6.81
C ILE A 145 -2.54 3.39 8.26
N TYR A 146 -1.46 3.92 8.86
CA TYR A 146 -1.41 4.33 10.25
C TYR A 146 -0.99 5.78 10.39
N PHE A 147 -1.56 6.43 11.40
CA PHE A 147 -1.01 7.67 11.93
C PHE A 147 0.30 7.37 12.66
N ARG A 148 1.31 8.22 12.51
CA ARG A 148 2.59 8.06 13.20
C ARG A 148 2.43 8.30 14.71
N SER A 149 2.14 7.26 15.49
CA SER A 149 1.81 7.43 16.92
C SER A 149 3.03 7.60 17.85
N HIS A 150 4.24 7.27 17.39
CA HIS A 150 5.42 7.21 18.28
C HIS A 150 6.08 8.55 18.55
N ALA A 151 5.80 9.58 17.75
CA ALA A 151 6.28 10.94 17.97
C ALA A 151 5.28 11.73 18.85
N LYS A 152 4.96 11.22 20.05
CA LYS A 152 3.99 11.86 20.97
C LYS A 152 4.34 13.30 21.39
N LYS A 153 5.52 13.80 21.07
CA LYS A 153 5.98 15.16 21.44
C LYS A 153 5.69 16.22 20.38
N ASP A 154 5.42 15.82 19.14
CA ASP A 154 5.06 16.75 18.08
C ASP A 154 3.66 16.37 17.59
N ALA A 155 2.71 17.27 17.84
CA ALA A 155 1.32 17.16 17.46
C ALA A 155 1.15 17.11 15.93
N ASP A 156 1.36 15.96 15.29
CA ASP A 156 0.91 15.69 13.91
C ASP A 156 -0.63 15.50 13.82
N TYR A 157 -1.40 16.17 14.70
CA TYR A 157 -2.88 16.04 14.83
C TYR A 157 -3.68 16.79 13.76
N GLY A 158 -3.08 17.11 12.62
CA GLY A 158 -3.78 17.69 11.47
C GLY A 158 -4.19 16.65 10.42
N ILE A 159 -3.60 15.44 10.47
CA ILE A 159 -3.86 14.41 9.47
C ILE A 159 -5.19 13.71 9.75
N GLU A 160 -6.03 13.66 8.71
CA GLU A 160 -7.27 12.90 8.70
C GLU A 160 -7.31 11.98 7.48
N LEU A 161 -7.94 10.82 7.64
CA LEU A 161 -8.12 9.81 6.60
C LEU A 161 -9.61 9.65 6.29
N ALA A 162 -9.98 9.57 5.02
CA ALA A 162 -11.33 9.22 4.62
C ALA A 162 -11.30 7.99 3.68
N PRO A 163 -11.94 6.88 4.07
CA PRO A 163 -12.11 5.74 3.15
C PRO A 163 -13.09 6.13 2.04
N THR A 164 -12.91 5.58 0.85
CA THR A 164 -13.79 5.84 -0.30
C THR A 164 -14.14 4.55 -1.03
N THR A 165 -15.20 4.59 -1.84
CA THR A 165 -15.53 3.49 -2.77
C THR A 165 -14.84 3.63 -4.12
N TRP A 166 -14.20 4.78 -4.38
CA TRP A 166 -13.56 5.11 -5.65
C TRP A 166 -12.36 4.21 -5.95
N THR A 167 -12.20 3.92 -7.23
CA THR A 167 -11.12 3.07 -7.78
C THR A 167 -10.16 3.87 -8.65
N GLU A 168 -10.68 4.91 -9.30
CA GLU A 168 -9.92 5.77 -10.20
C GLU A 168 -9.83 7.19 -9.66
N ILE A 169 -8.68 7.82 -9.86
CA ILE A 169 -8.43 9.18 -9.36
C ILE A 169 -9.41 10.21 -9.96
N SER A 170 -9.90 9.96 -11.18
CA SER A 170 -10.89 10.80 -11.86
C SER A 170 -12.27 10.82 -11.18
N GLU A 171 -12.56 9.85 -10.31
CA GLU A 171 -13.83 9.79 -9.56
C GLU A 171 -13.78 10.62 -8.27
N VAL A 172 -12.58 11.04 -7.84
CA VAL A 172 -12.36 11.64 -6.53
C VAL A 172 -13.00 13.03 -6.45
N ASN A 173 -13.84 13.22 -5.44
CA ASN A 173 -14.37 14.52 -5.05
C ASN A 173 -14.14 14.74 -3.54
N ILE A 174 -13.10 15.52 -3.19
CA ILE A 174 -12.74 15.82 -1.80
C ILE A 174 -13.89 16.46 -0.98
N PHE A 175 -14.83 17.13 -1.65
CA PHE A 175 -15.95 17.82 -1.02
C PHE A 175 -17.26 17.02 -1.07
N ASP A 176 -17.20 15.73 -1.40
CA ASP A 176 -18.36 14.87 -1.36
C ASP A 176 -18.90 14.77 0.08
N PRO A 177 -20.18 15.14 0.33
CA PRO A 177 -20.74 15.19 1.69
C PRO A 177 -20.86 13.82 2.35
N ARG A 178 -20.67 12.72 1.60
CA ARG A 178 -20.66 11.34 2.10
C ARG A 178 -19.31 10.92 2.68
N LEU A 179 -18.27 11.75 2.54
CA LEU A 179 -16.95 11.46 3.08
C LEU A 179 -16.92 11.62 4.60
N GLN A 180 -16.40 10.61 5.28
CA GLN A 180 -16.14 10.65 6.72
C GLN A 180 -14.64 10.75 6.96
N TRP A 181 -14.25 11.86 7.58
CA TRP A 181 -12.86 12.12 7.95
C TRP A 181 -12.59 11.59 9.36
N TYR A 182 -11.57 10.76 9.44
CA TYR A 182 -11.15 10.11 10.66
C TYR A 182 -9.77 10.63 11.05
N SER A 183 -9.69 11.29 12.19
CA SER A 183 -8.42 11.57 12.87
C SER A 183 -8.03 10.42 13.79
N TYR A 184 -6.79 10.46 14.28
CA TYR A 184 -6.33 9.60 15.35
C TYR A 184 -7.22 9.74 16.59
N ASP A 185 -7.73 8.60 17.09
CA ASP A 185 -8.51 8.50 18.32
C ASP A 185 -8.11 7.23 19.07
N GLY A 186 -7.22 7.35 20.05
CA GLY A 186 -6.75 6.22 20.85
C GLY A 186 -7.84 5.49 21.65
N LYS A 187 -9.06 6.02 21.74
CA LYS A 187 -10.20 5.39 22.43
C LYS A 187 -11.18 4.71 21.45
N ARG A 188 -11.04 4.91 20.14
CA ARG A 188 -11.94 4.32 19.14
C ARG A 188 -11.83 2.80 19.13
N LYS A 189 -12.97 2.12 19.23
CA LYS A 189 -13.07 0.68 18.98
C LYS A 189 -13.02 0.42 17.48
N GLU A 190 -12.34 -0.65 17.07
CA GLU A 190 -12.32 -1.06 15.66
C GLU A 190 -13.75 -1.30 15.16
N VAL A 191 -14.09 -0.71 14.03
CA VAL A 191 -15.32 -1.00 13.28
C VAL A 191 -14.96 -1.57 11.91
N ARG A 192 -15.82 -2.45 11.40
CA ARG A 192 -15.70 -3.04 10.07
C ARG A 192 -16.94 -2.70 9.27
N ILE A 193 -16.75 -2.12 8.09
CA ILE A 193 -17.84 -1.62 7.25
C ILE A 193 -17.65 -2.25 5.86
N PRO A 194 -18.62 -3.02 5.36
CA PRO A 194 -18.63 -3.46 3.97
C PRO A 194 -18.49 -2.25 3.02
N ILE A 195 -17.65 -2.35 2.00
CA ILE A 195 -17.33 -1.22 1.11
C ILE A 195 -18.56 -0.66 0.41
N ASP A 196 -19.53 -1.52 0.08
CA ASP A 196 -20.81 -1.18 -0.54
C ASP A 196 -21.74 -0.39 0.39
N ARG A 197 -21.50 -0.47 1.71
CA ARG A 197 -22.27 0.24 2.75
C ARG A 197 -21.55 1.43 3.35
N LEU A 198 -20.39 1.81 2.81
CA LEU A 198 -19.54 2.85 3.38
C LEU A 198 -20.27 4.20 3.53
N TRP A 199 -21.23 4.48 2.64
CA TRP A 199 -21.99 5.74 2.64
C TRP A 199 -23.37 5.67 3.29
N GLU A 200 -23.85 4.49 3.70
CA GLU A 200 -25.21 4.32 4.25
C GLU A 200 -25.36 4.91 5.67
N ASN A 201 -24.27 4.95 6.45
CA ASN A 201 -24.33 5.39 7.84
C ASN A 201 -24.71 6.88 7.99
N HIS A 202 -24.55 7.70 6.94
CA HIS A 202 -24.91 9.11 6.94
C HIS A 202 -26.41 9.38 6.92
N GLU A 203 -27.22 8.47 6.40
CA GLU A 203 -28.67 8.70 6.27
C GLU A 203 -29.42 8.56 7.59
N ARG A 204 -28.82 7.93 8.60
CA ARG A 204 -29.48 7.64 9.89
C ARG A 204 -29.25 8.70 10.96
N GLU A 205 -28.15 9.44 10.92
CA GLU A 205 -27.85 10.49 11.92
C GLU A 205 -28.50 11.84 11.58
N ASN A 206 -28.97 12.02 10.33
CA ASN A 206 -29.62 13.25 9.85
C ASN A 206 -31.16 13.14 9.74
N ARG A 207 -31.77 12.11 10.32
CA ARG A 207 -33.23 11.97 10.47
C ARG A 207 -33.60 12.04 11.94
#